data_AF-A0A0K8JDH6-F1
#
_entry.id   AF-A0A0K8JDH6-F1
#
_cell.length_a   1.000
_cell.length_b   1.000
_cell.length_c   1.000
_cell.angle_alpha   90.00
_cell.angle_beta   90.00
_cell.angle_gamma   90.00
#
_symmetry.space_group_name_H-M   'P 1'
#
loop_
_entity.id
_entity.type
_entity.pdbx_description
1 polymer ?
#
loop_
_entity_poly.entity_id
_entity_poly.type
_entity_poly.pdbx_seq_one_letter_code
_entity_poly.pdbx_strand_id
1 'polypeptide(L)' 'MNTNFNKEVIRELIDEFHFAFIHSNKSHDEIFKGLISQYPEIICSLEEWNDLKQETKEHIIIRAKRSLTTI' A
#
# COMPACT_ATOMS: atom_id res chain seq x y z
N MET A 1 15.72 3.93 -1.08
CA MET A 1 15.29 3.07 -2.21
C MET A 1 14.47 3.95 -3.14
N ASN A 2 14.74 3.96 -4.45
CA ASN A 2 13.86 4.61 -5.43
C ASN A 2 12.74 3.63 -5.78
N THR A 3 11.85 3.38 -4.82
CA THR A 3 10.68 2.54 -5.05
C THR A 3 9.61 3.43 -5.68
N ASN A 4 9.35 3.23 -6.97
CA ASN A 4 8.28 3.95 -7.66
C ASN A 4 6.93 3.34 -7.27
N PHE A 5 6.36 3.83 -6.17
CA PHE A 5 5.03 3.43 -5.75
C PHE A 5 3.99 3.85 -6.78
N ASN A 6 2.99 2.99 -6.97
CA ASN A 6 1.82 3.38 -7.72
C ASN A 6 1.06 4.48 -6.95
N LYS A 7 0.96 5.67 -7.56
CA LYS A 7 0.36 6.83 -6.90
C LYS A 7 -1.13 6.65 -6.59
N GLU A 8 -1.86 5.88 -7.40
CA GLU A 8 -3.27 5.59 -7.15
C GLU A 8 -3.41 4.69 -5.92
N VAL A 9 -2.58 3.65 -5.84
CA VAL A 9 -2.58 2.75 -4.68
C VAL A 9 -2.22 3.51 -3.40
N ILE A 10 -1.19 4.38 -3.44
CA ILE A 10 -0.82 5.18 -2.26
C ILE A 10 -1.93 6.14 -1.85
N ARG A 11 -2.61 6.77 -2.82
CA ARG A 11 -3.74 7.66 -2.52
C ARG A 11 -4.85 6.92 -1.78
N GLU A 12 -5.17 5.71 -2.19
CA GLU A 12 -6.20 4.88 -1.56
C GLU A 12 -5.81 4.41 -0.15
N LEU A 13 -4.52 4.35 0.17
CA LEU A 13 -3.99 3.83 1.44
C LEU A 13 -3.51 4.91 2.41
N ILE A 14 -3.59 6.20 2.04
CA ILE A 14 -2.90 7.27 2.76
C ILE A 14 -3.38 7.44 4.20
N ASP A 15 -4.69 7.28 4.43
CA ASP A 15 -5.29 7.39 5.76
C ASP A 15 -4.88 6.21 6.65
N GLU A 16 -4.87 4.99 6.12
CA GLU A 16 -4.40 3.81 6.85
C GLU A 16 -2.90 3.85 7.12
N PHE A 17 -2.11 4.42 6.20
CA PHE A 17 -0.69 4.68 6.44
C PHE A 17 -0.47 5.65 7.60
N HIS A 18 -1.24 6.74 7.61
CA HIS A 18 -1.15 7.73 8.68
C HIS A 18 -1.58 7.12 10.01
N PHE A 19 -2.64 6.31 10.02
CA PHE A 19 -3.08 5.55 11.18
C PHE A 19 -1.97 4.64 11.70
N ALA A 20 -1.39 3.80 10.84
CA ALA A 20 -0.30 2.90 11.19
C ALA A 20 0.91 3.66 11.75
N PHE A 21 1.24 4.82 11.20
CA PHE A 21 2.35 5.64 11.67
C PHE A 21 2.10 6.24 13.06
N ILE A 22 0.88 6.71 13.33
CA ILE A 22 0.54 7.26 14.65
C ILE A 22 0.50 6.16 15.73
N HIS A 23 0.03 4.96 15.37
CA HIS A 23 -0.26 3.90 16.35
C HIS A 23 0.85 2.85 16.46
N SER A 24 1.79 2.82 15.52
CA SER A 24 2.99 1.98 15.62
C SER A 24 4.20 2.82 16.01
N ASN A 25 5.11 2.26 16.80
CA ASN A 25 6.43 2.87 17.06
C ASN A 25 7.39 2.77 15.84
N LYS A 26 6.86 2.59 14.62
CA LYS A 26 7.64 2.38 13.40
C LYS A 26 7.76 3.69 12.62
N SER A 27 8.91 3.87 11.98
CA SER A 27 9.09 4.93 11.00
C SER A 27 8.24 4.70 9.75
N HIS A 28 7.97 5.76 8.99
CA HIS A 28 7.30 5.67 7.68
C HIS A 28 7.96 4.61 6.78
N ASP A 29 9.30 4.62 6.70
CA ASP A 29 10.06 3.68 5.88
C ASP A 29 9.84 2.21 6.29
N GLU A 30 9.73 1.93 7.59
CA GLU A 30 9.47 0.57 8.09
C GLU A 30 8.06 0.11 7.73
N ILE A 31 7.07 1.00 7.82
CA ILE A 31 5.68 0.71 7.45
C ILE A 31 5.60 0.46 5.94
N PHE A 32 6.23 1.32 5.12
CA PHE A 32 6.29 1.14 3.67
C PHE A 32 6.99 -0.16 3.28
N LYS A 33 8.16 -0.46 3.86
CA LYS A 33 8.87 -1.72 3.61
C LYS A 33 8.05 -2.94 4.00
N GLY A 34 7.36 -2.88 5.14
CA GLY A 34 6.45 -3.93 5.60
C GLY A 34 5.31 -4.16 4.62
N LEU A 35 4.68 -3.07 4.16
CA LEU A 35 3.59 -3.14 3.20
C LEU A 35 4.04 -3.72 1.86
N ILE A 36 5.17 -3.24 1.33
CA ILE A 36 5.77 -3.76 0.09
C ILE A 36 6.10 -5.25 0.21
N SER A 37 6.68 -5.65 1.34
CA SER A 37 7.08 -7.03 1.55
C SER A 37 5.89 -7.98 1.60
N GLN A 38 4.71 -7.50 2.02
CA GLN A 38 3.48 -8.29 2.09
C GLN A 38 2.64 -8.21 0.81
N TYR A 39 2.73 -7.08 0.10
CA TYR A 39 1.93 -6.74 -1.08
C TYR A 39 2.80 -6.09 -2.16
N PRO A 40 3.70 -6.83 -2.82
CA PRO A 40 4.54 -6.27 -3.88
C PRO A 40 3.74 -5.68 -5.04
N GLU A 41 2.49 -6.10 -5.24
CA GLU A 41 1.58 -5.63 -6.29
C GLU A 41 1.26 -4.13 -6.19
N ILE A 42 1.49 -3.49 -5.04
CA ILE A 42 1.31 -2.05 -4.87
C ILE A 42 2.44 -1.22 -5.52
N ILE A 43 3.57 -1.85 -5.83
CA ILE A 43 4.67 -1.25 -6.59
C ILE A 43 4.57 -1.72 -8.04
N CYS A 44 3.49 -1.33 -8.71
CA CYS A 44 3.34 -1.48 -10.14
C CYS A 44 3.35 -0.10 -10.82
N SER A 45 3.68 -0.07 -12.10
CA SER A 45 3.45 1.11 -12.92
C SER A 45 1.96 1.45 -13.01
N LEU A 46 1.64 2.67 -13.41
CA LEU A 46 0.25 3.07 -13.63
C LEU A 46 -0.42 2.26 -14.74
N GLU A 47 0.34 1.89 -15.77
CA GLU A 47 -0.12 1.07 -16.90
C GLU A 47 -0.49 -0.34 -16.43
N GLU A 48 0.43 -1.01 -15.72
CA GLU A 48 0.18 -2.34 -15.14
C GLU A 48 -1.01 -2.33 -14.18
N TRP A 49 -1.13 -1.27 -13.36
CA TRP A 49 -2.30 -1.11 -12.49
C TRP A 49 -3.57 -0.99 -13.32
N ASN A 50 -3.58 -0.13 -14.34
CA ASN A 50 -4.77 0.10 -15.16
C ASN A 50 -5.25 -1.16 -15.88
N ASP A 51 -4.34 -2.04 -16.29
CA ASP A 51 -4.63 -3.32 -16.93
C ASP A 51 -5.26 -4.36 -15.98
N LEU A 52 -5.13 -4.18 -14.66
CA LEU A 52 -5.80 -5.05 -13.69
C LEU A 52 -7.32 -4.87 -13.72
N LYS A 53 -8.03 -5.98 -13.56
CA LYS A 53 -9.48 -5.97 -13.34
C LYS A 53 -9.82 -5.18 -12.07
N GLN A 54 -10.93 -4.46 -12.10
CA GLN A 54 -11.41 -3.66 -10.97
C GLN A 54 -11.51 -4.47 -9.67
N GLU A 55 -12.06 -5.68 -9.72
CA GLU A 55 -12.14 -6.60 -8.57
C GLU A 55 -10.76 -6.93 -7.98
N THR A 56 -9.75 -7.12 -8.82
CA THR A 56 -8.38 -7.38 -8.39
C THR A 56 -7.78 -6.17 -7.68
N LYS A 57 -7.99 -4.97 -8.23
CA LYS A 57 -7.57 -3.70 -7.61
C LYS A 57 -8.16 -3.58 -6.21
N GLU A 58 -9.49 -3.75 -6.09
CA GLU A 58 -10.21 -3.66 -4.82
C GLU A 58 -9.70 -4.68 -3.79
N HIS A 59 -9.46 -5.93 -4.21
CA HIS A 59 -8.91 -6.96 -3.33
C HIS A 59 -7.52 -6.60 -2.80
N ILE A 60 -6.63 -6.05 -3.65
CA ILE A 60 -5.29 -5.60 -3.23
C ILE A 60 -5.42 -4.46 -2.20
N ILE A 61 -6.24 -3.45 -2.50
CA ILE A 61 -6.46 -2.31 -1.59
C ILE A 61 -7.02 -2.77 -0.25
N ILE A 62 -8.06 -3.60 -0.24
CA ILE A 62 -8.68 -4.11 1.00
C ILE A 62 -7.66 -4.86 1.86
N ARG A 63 -6.84 -5.72 1.25
CA ARG A 63 -5.80 -6.48 1.98
C ARG A 63 -4.74 -5.54 2.56
N ALA A 64 -4.26 -4.57 1.78
CA ALA A 64 -3.29 -3.58 2.22
C ALA A 64 -3.82 -2.72 3.37
N LYS A 65 -5.05 -2.18 3.26
CA LYS A 65 -5.71 -1.40 4.31
C LYS A 65 -5.82 -2.18 5.63
N ARG A 66 -6.26 -3.44 5.57
CA ARG A 66 -6.37 -4.30 6.74
C ARG A 66 -5.02 -4.49 7.42
N SER A 67 -3.98 -4.75 6.64
CA SER A 67 -2.64 -4.95 7.22
C SER A 67 -2.06 -3.70 7.85
N LEU A 68 -2.37 -2.50 7.35
CA LEU A 68 -1.96 -1.23 7.96
C LEU A 68 -2.72 -0.90 9.25
N THR A 69 -4.00 -1.26 9.32
CA THR A 69 -4.86 -0.98 10.49
C THR A 69 -4.78 -2.04 11.59
N THR A 70 -4.10 -3.16 11.35
CA THR A 70 -3.87 -4.23 12.34
C THR A 70 -2.45 -4.19 12.94
N ILE A 71 -1.67 -3.12 12.69
CA ILE A 71 -0.31 -2.90 13.23
C ILE A 71 -0.40 -2.30 14.63
#